data_AF-A0A3P7P236-F1
#
_entry.id   AF-A0A3P7P236-F1
#
_cell.length_a   1.000
_cell.length_b   1.000
_cell.length_c   1.000
_cell.angle_alpha   90.00
_cell.angle_beta   90.00
_cell.angle_gamma   90.00
#
_symmetry.space_group_name_H-M   'P 1'
#
loop_
_entity.id
_entity.type
_entity.pdbx_description
1 polymer ?
#
loop_
_entity_poly.entity_id
_entity_poly.type
_entity_poly.pdbx_seq_one_letter_code
_entity_poly.pdbx_strand_id
1 'polypeptide(L)'
;MMVIQFSLRTYGTTIHTVASVIAELRDKRTREYVAALPFPISVEVPQPESVKWAREVSKRTGDFFVLSKPDLDVIALSYELEKDFDAVLDDSSDSFEDVEEAPDKPECDKTEGMHTSADKVEEDEWITADNFDEKLETGLGLGALRV
;
A
#
# COMPACT_ATOMS: atom_id res chain seq x y z
N MET A 1 -19.23 -25.61 16.78
CA MET A 1 -18.35 -24.72 15.99
C MET A 1 -19.23 -23.94 15.02
N MET A 2 -19.42 -22.65 15.26
CA MET A 2 -20.30 -21.79 14.46
C MET A 2 -19.55 -21.42 13.18
N VAL A 3 -20.04 -21.88 12.03
CA VAL A 3 -19.46 -21.52 10.74
C VAL A 3 -20.25 -20.34 10.22
N ILE A 4 -19.60 -19.17 10.20
CA ILE A 4 -20.18 -17.95 9.65
C ILE A 4 -20.12 -18.09 8.12
N GLN A 5 -21.18 -18.61 7.52
CA GLN A 5 -21.33 -18.57 6.05
C GLN A 5 -21.99 -17.26 5.65
N PHE A 6 -21.20 -16.31 5.15
CA PHE A 6 -21.72 -15.09 4.53
C PHE A 6 -22.07 -15.36 3.07
N SER A 7 -23.31 -15.03 2.67
CA SER A 7 -23.70 -15.09 1.26
C SER A 7 -23.14 -13.88 0.51
N LEU A 8 -21.96 -14.05 -0.10
CA LEU A 8 -21.27 -12.99 -0.86
C LEU A 8 -22.06 -12.54 -2.10
N ARG A 9 -22.96 -13.38 -2.62
CA ARG A 9 -23.81 -13.06 -3.78
C ARG A 9 -24.66 -11.81 -3.63
N THR A 10 -25.01 -11.44 -2.40
CA THR A 10 -25.89 -10.29 -2.15
C THR A 10 -25.18 -8.96 -2.38
N TYR A 11 -23.85 -8.94 -2.38
CA TYR A 11 -23.06 -7.71 -2.31
C TYR A 11 -22.32 -7.37 -3.61
N GLY A 12 -22.13 -8.33 -4.52
CA GLY A 12 -21.40 -8.08 -5.76
C GLY A 12 -21.54 -9.20 -6.78
N THR A 13 -21.29 -8.86 -8.04
CA THR A 13 -21.30 -9.80 -9.16
C THR A 13 -19.91 -10.40 -9.42
N THR A 14 -18.87 -9.57 -9.27
CA THR A 14 -17.46 -9.96 -9.42
C THR A 14 -16.76 -9.75 -8.09
N ILE A 15 -15.97 -10.74 -7.67
CA ILE A 15 -15.20 -10.68 -6.43
C ILE A 15 -13.72 -10.75 -6.77
N HIS A 16 -12.96 -9.78 -6.28
CA HIS A 16 -11.52 -9.68 -6.48
C HIS A 16 -10.79 -10.02 -5.18
N THR A 17 -9.64 -10.67 -5.28
CA THR A 17 -8.77 -10.99 -4.15
C THR A 17 -7.33 -11.15 -4.59
N VAL A 18 -6.42 -11.28 -3.63
CA VAL A 18 -4.99 -11.48 -3.88
C VAL A 18 -4.58 -12.91 -3.54
N ALA A 19 -3.56 -13.42 -4.25
CA ALA A 19 -3.06 -14.79 -4.04
C ALA A 19 -2.58 -15.02 -2.59
N SER A 20 -2.02 -13.99 -1.95
CA SER A 20 -1.57 -14.03 -0.56
C SER A 20 -2.70 -14.41 0.40
N VAL A 21 -3.91 -13.87 0.21
CA VAL A 21 -5.09 -14.15 1.05
C VAL A 21 -5.58 -15.59 0.85
N ILE A 22 -5.59 -16.09 -0.38
CA ILE A 22 -5.93 -17.48 -0.66
C ILE A 22 -4.94 -18.44 0.02
N ALA A 23 -3.66 -18.08 0.06
CA ALA A 23 -2.63 -18.87 0.74
C ALA A 23 -2.82 -18.90 2.27
N GLU A 24 -3.47 -17.89 2.86
CA GLU A 24 -3.77 -17.86 4.31
C GLU A 24 -4.91 -18.80 4.71
N LEU A 25 -5.71 -19.30 3.75
CA LEU A 25 -6.80 -20.23 4.01
C LEU A 25 -6.28 -21.63 4.40
N ARG A 26 -5.93 -21.79 5.67
CA ARG A 26 -5.38 -23.05 6.22
C ARG A 26 -6.44 -24.12 6.43
N ASP A 27 -7.67 -23.73 6.76
CA ASP A 27 -8.76 -24.66 7.06
C ASP A 27 -9.32 -25.33 5.81
N LYS A 28 -9.47 -26.67 5.87
CA LYS A 28 -9.94 -27.48 4.73
C LYS A 28 -11.37 -27.12 4.34
N ARG A 29 -12.26 -26.93 5.32
CA ARG A 29 -13.67 -26.65 5.06
C ARG A 29 -13.84 -25.28 4.42
N THR A 30 -13.06 -24.29 4.86
CA THR A 30 -13.06 -22.95 4.23
C THR A 30 -12.54 -23.00 2.79
N ARG A 31 -11.46 -23.73 2.50
CA ARG A 31 -10.98 -23.91 1.12
C ARG A 31 -12.01 -24.59 0.22
N GLU A 32 -12.64 -25.66 0.70
CA GLU A 32 -13.70 -26.35 -0.05
C GLU A 32 -14.90 -25.45 -0.29
N TYR A 33 -15.28 -24.63 0.69
CA TYR A 33 -16.35 -23.65 0.52
C TYR A 33 -16.01 -22.60 -0.54
N VAL A 34 -14.81 -22.00 -0.48
CA VAL A 34 -14.36 -21.01 -1.47
C VAL A 34 -14.28 -21.61 -2.87
N ALA A 35 -13.80 -22.86 -3.00
CA ALA A 35 -13.76 -23.57 -4.29
C ALA A 35 -15.14 -23.94 -4.83
N ALA A 36 -16.13 -24.16 -3.95
CA ALA A 36 -17.50 -24.46 -4.31
C ALA A 36 -18.37 -23.21 -4.51
N LEU A 37 -17.79 -22.01 -4.50
CA LEU A 37 -18.55 -20.79 -4.71
C LEU A 37 -19.12 -20.76 -6.13
N PRO A 38 -20.41 -20.48 -6.28
CA PRO A 38 -21.10 -20.56 -7.57
C PRO A 38 -20.95 -19.28 -8.43
N PHE A 39 -19.85 -18.55 -8.24
CA PHE A 39 -19.47 -17.34 -8.96
C PHE A 39 -17.93 -17.23 -9.00
N PRO A 40 -17.34 -16.54 -9.98
CA PRO A 40 -15.89 -16.45 -10.11
C PRO A 40 -15.28 -15.53 -9.05
N ILE A 41 -14.14 -15.96 -8.50
CA ILE A 41 -13.23 -15.10 -7.74
C ILE A 41 -12.03 -14.82 -8.64
N SER A 42 -11.78 -13.55 -8.94
CA SER A 42 -10.60 -13.10 -9.65
C SER A 42 -9.44 -12.99 -8.66
N VAL A 43 -8.34 -13.68 -8.95
CA VAL A 43 -7.11 -13.60 -8.16
C VAL A 43 -6.14 -12.72 -8.92
N GLU A 44 -5.86 -11.55 -8.38
CA GLU A 44 -5.05 -10.52 -9.01
C GLU A 44 -3.83 -10.18 -8.15
N VAL A 45 -2.85 -9.55 -8.78
CA VAL A 45 -1.64 -9.07 -8.12
C VAL A 45 -1.62 -7.56 -8.29
N PRO A 46 -1.63 -6.78 -7.19
CA PRO A 46 -1.61 -5.34 -7.27
C PRO A 46 -0.29 -4.84 -7.86
N GLN A 47 -0.34 -3.70 -8.52
CA GLN A 47 0.82 -2.98 -9.01
C GLN A 47 1.71 -2.52 -7.85
N PRO A 48 3.04 -2.51 -8.04
CA PRO A 48 3.97 -2.10 -7.00
C PRO A 48 3.81 -0.63 -6.59
N GLU A 49 3.30 0.22 -7.48
CA GLU A 49 3.01 1.63 -7.18
C GLU A 49 1.87 1.78 -6.18
N SER A 50 0.79 1.04 -6.35
CA SER A 50 -0.37 1.05 -5.44
C SER A 50 -0.02 0.47 -4.07
N VAL A 51 0.86 -0.54 -4.02
CA VAL A 51 1.35 -1.08 -2.75
C VAL A 51 2.20 -0.05 -2.00
N LYS A 52 3.03 0.74 -2.71
CA LYS A 52 3.76 1.87 -2.10
C LYS A 52 2.80 2.92 -1.57
N TRP A 53 1.77 3.27 -2.34
CA TRP A 53 0.72 4.20 -1.90
C TRP A 53 0.01 3.69 -0.63
N ALA A 54 -0.43 2.43 -0.62
CA ALA A 54 -1.10 1.83 0.53
C ALA A 54 -0.22 1.89 1.78
N ARG A 55 1.08 1.57 1.64
CA ARG A 55 2.06 1.67 2.73
C ARG A 55 2.19 3.09 3.27
N GLU A 56 2.29 4.09 2.40
CA GLU A 56 2.41 5.49 2.82
C GLU A 56 1.14 5.98 3.54
N VAL A 57 -0.02 5.61 3.02
CA VAL A 57 -1.31 5.91 3.67
C VAL A 57 -1.38 5.27 5.05
N SER A 58 -1.04 4.00 5.19
CA SER A 58 -1.05 3.30 6.48
C SER A 58 -0.06 3.89 7.48
N LYS A 59 1.08 4.42 7.03
CA LYS A 59 2.04 5.13 7.90
C LYS A 59 1.45 6.45 8.39
N ARG A 60 0.77 7.18 7.51
CA ARG A 60 0.12 8.46 7.83
C ARG A 60 -1.08 8.29 8.76
N THR A 61 -1.85 7.20 8.63
CA THR A 61 -2.98 6.90 9.54
C THR A 61 -2.52 6.26 10.86
N GLY A 62 -1.33 5.67 10.88
CA GLY A 62 -0.77 4.98 12.04
C GLY A 62 -1.11 3.48 12.11
N ASP A 63 -1.87 2.96 11.13
CA ASP A 63 -2.26 1.53 11.08
C ASP A 63 -1.15 0.62 10.58
N PHE A 64 -0.05 1.17 10.05
CA PHE A 64 1.03 0.39 9.45
C PHE A 64 1.59 -0.72 10.35
N PHE A 65 1.65 -0.51 11.67
CA PHE A 65 2.20 -1.49 12.61
C PHE A 65 1.28 -2.68 12.90
N VAL A 66 -0.02 -2.54 12.63
CA VAL A 66 -1.02 -3.60 12.90
C VAL A 66 -1.46 -4.32 11.63
N LEU A 67 -1.20 -3.75 10.46
CA LEU A 67 -1.52 -4.34 9.16
C LEU A 67 -0.44 -5.33 8.73
N SER A 68 -0.88 -6.48 8.22
CA SER A 68 0.00 -7.49 7.63
C SER A 68 0.28 -7.20 6.14
N LYS A 69 1.21 -7.96 5.55
CA LYS A 69 1.49 -7.89 4.11
C LYS A 69 0.24 -8.12 3.24
N PRO A 70 -0.55 -9.21 3.42
CA PRO A 70 -1.76 -9.40 2.63
C PRO A 70 -2.80 -8.30 2.84
N ASP A 71 -2.87 -7.68 4.02
CA ASP A 71 -3.78 -6.55 4.24
C ASP A 71 -3.38 -5.35 3.37
N LEU A 72 -2.08 -5.03 3.29
CA LEU A 72 -1.56 -3.98 2.41
C LEU A 72 -1.81 -4.30 0.93
N ASP A 73 -1.64 -5.57 0.53
CA ASP A 73 -1.90 -6.00 -0.85
C ASP A 73 -3.40 -5.85 -1.22
N VAL A 74 -4.32 -6.14 -0.29
CA VAL A 74 -5.77 -5.96 -0.48
C VAL A 74 -6.15 -4.49 -0.58
N ILE A 75 -5.58 -3.64 0.29
CA ILE A 75 -5.79 -2.19 0.22
C ILE A 75 -5.31 -1.64 -1.11
N ALA A 76 -4.12 -2.06 -1.56
CA ALA A 76 -3.56 -1.66 -2.85
C ALA A 76 -4.43 -2.09 -4.03
N LEU A 77 -4.91 -3.34 -4.04
CA LEU A 77 -5.82 -3.83 -5.09
C LEU A 77 -7.14 -3.05 -5.10
N SER A 78 -7.66 -2.71 -3.92
CA SER A 78 -8.91 -1.94 -3.81
C SER A 78 -8.76 -0.53 -4.40
N TYR A 79 -7.61 0.10 -4.18
CA TYR A 79 -7.27 1.40 -4.76
C TYR A 79 -7.12 1.37 -6.29
N GLU A 80 -6.59 0.28 -6.85
CA GLU A 80 -6.52 0.09 -8.30
C GLU A 80 -7.91 -0.02 -8.92
N LEU A 81 -8.76 -0.85 -8.33
CA LEU A 81 -10.13 -1.05 -8.81
C LEU A 81 -10.96 0.24 -8.73
N GLU A 82 -10.74 1.07 -7.71
CA GLU A 82 -11.37 2.39 -7.60
C GLU A 82 -10.96 3.30 -8.77
N LYS A 83 -9.66 3.39 -9.08
CA LYS A 83 -9.17 4.20 -10.21
C LYS A 83 -9.71 3.73 -11.54
N ASP A 84 -9.71 2.41 -11.76
CA ASP A 84 -10.21 1.83 -12.99
C ASP A 84 -11.72 2.06 -13.14
N PHE A 85 -12.47 2.07 -12.03
CA PHE A 85 -13.90 2.36 -12.04
C PHE A 85 -14.19 3.84 -12.28
N ASP A 86 -13.46 4.75 -11.64
CA ASP A 86 -13.63 6.19 -11.81
C ASP A 86 -13.23 6.65 -13.22
N ALA A 87 -12.17 6.08 -13.79
CA ALA A 87 -11.76 6.34 -15.17
C ALA A 87 -12.86 5.99 -16.20
N VAL A 88 -13.74 5.03 -15.87
CA VAL A 88 -14.87 4.65 -16.74
C VAL A 88 -16.05 5.63 -16.61
N LEU A 89 -16.18 6.32 -15.47
CA LEU A 89 -17.24 7.32 -15.27
C LEU A 89 -16.87 8.69 -15.87
N ASP A 90 -15.58 8.98 -16.03
CA ASP A 90 -15.07 10.26 -16.51
C ASP A 90 -15.19 10.45 -18.04
N ASP A 91 -15.58 9.42 -18.80
CA ASP A 91 -15.85 9.55 -20.25
C ASP A 91 -17.19 10.28 -20.54
N SER A 92 -17.82 10.90 -19.52
CA SER A 92 -19.12 11.56 -19.68
C SER A 92 -19.34 12.92 -18.99
N SER A 93 -18.36 13.54 -18.32
CA SER A 93 -18.54 14.93 -17.86
C SER A 93 -17.27 15.71 -17.49
N ASP A 94 -17.03 16.74 -18.30
CA ASP A 94 -16.35 18.02 -18.06
C ASP A 94 -14.88 18.07 -17.60
N SER A 95 -14.10 18.67 -18.52
CA SER A 95 -12.79 19.29 -18.36
C SER A 95 -12.60 19.99 -17.02
N PHE A 96 -11.63 19.53 -16.23
CA PHE A 96 -10.96 20.40 -15.26
C PHE A 96 -10.06 21.37 -16.03
N GLU A 97 -10.46 22.64 -16.03
CA GLU A 97 -9.67 23.75 -16.57
C GLU A 97 -8.33 23.87 -15.84
N ASP A 98 -7.29 24.04 -16.63
CA ASP A 98 -5.94 24.43 -16.21
C ASP A 98 -6.00 25.67 -15.31
N VAL A 99 -5.47 25.57 -14.09
CA VAL A 99 -5.13 26.76 -13.31
C VAL A 99 -3.65 27.07 -13.55
N GLU A 100 -3.47 28.06 -14.42
CA GLU A 100 -2.23 28.75 -14.78
C GLU A 100 -1.40 29.22 -13.57
N GLU A 101 -0.09 29.18 -13.81
CA GLU A 101 1.07 29.61 -13.02
C GLU A 101 1.11 31.17 -12.85
N ALA A 102 1.64 31.74 -11.75
CA ALA A 102 3.03 32.22 -11.59
C ALA A 102 3.07 33.35 -10.49
N PRO A 103 4.20 34.06 -10.22
CA PRO A 103 5.55 33.67 -9.77
C PRO A 103 5.88 34.31 -8.38
N ASP A 104 6.93 33.95 -7.63
CA ASP A 104 8.22 34.65 -7.68
C ASP A 104 9.31 33.95 -6.84
N LYS A 105 10.53 34.02 -7.39
CA LYS A 105 11.80 33.51 -6.85
C LYS A 105 12.28 34.37 -5.67
N PRO A 106 13.21 33.84 -4.85
CA PRO A 106 14.56 34.38 -5.03
C PRO A 106 15.63 33.31 -5.23
N GLU A 107 16.48 33.66 -6.18
CA GLU A 107 17.70 33.05 -6.67
C GLU A 107 18.76 32.92 -5.56
N CYS A 108 19.35 31.74 -5.40
CA CYS A 108 20.72 31.62 -4.87
C CYS A 108 21.53 30.81 -5.89
N ASP A 109 22.59 31.48 -6.37
CA ASP A 109 23.39 31.10 -7.51
C ASP A 109 24.43 30.03 -7.14
N LYS A 110 24.86 29.32 -8.18
CA LYS A 110 25.48 27.99 -8.20
C LYS A 110 26.91 27.94 -7.66
N THR A 111 27.29 26.78 -7.14
CA THR A 111 28.54 26.11 -7.56
C THR A 111 28.38 24.58 -7.56
N GLU A 112 29.06 23.98 -8.53
CA GLU A 112 28.86 22.66 -9.11
C GLU A 112 29.47 21.51 -8.29
N GLY A 113 28.88 20.31 -8.42
CA GLY A 113 29.40 19.09 -7.81
C GLY A 113 28.65 17.83 -8.22
N MET A 114 28.87 17.39 -9.47
CA MET A 114 28.51 16.09 -10.04
C MET A 114 28.87 14.91 -9.12
N HIS A 115 27.89 14.11 -8.69
CA HIS A 115 28.07 12.68 -8.44
C HIS A 115 26.75 11.92 -8.62
N THR A 116 26.74 11.08 -9.65
CA THR A 116 25.82 9.98 -9.89
C THR A 116 25.92 8.94 -8.77
N SER A 117 24.80 8.41 -8.27
CA SER A 117 24.60 6.98 -7.93
C SER A 117 23.16 6.70 -7.52
N ALA A 118 22.66 5.55 -7.93
CA ALA A 118 21.33 5.02 -7.64
C ALA A 118 21.08 4.87 -6.14
N ASP A 119 20.01 5.48 -5.64
CA ASP A 119 19.48 5.18 -4.30
C ASP A 119 18.77 3.83 -4.34
N LYS A 120 19.54 2.78 -4.03
CA LYS A 120 18.98 1.57 -3.46
C LYS A 120 18.45 1.94 -2.08
N VAL A 121 17.14 1.94 -1.93
CA VAL A 121 16.53 1.85 -0.60
C VAL A 121 16.77 0.40 -0.15
N GLU A 122 17.86 0.18 0.57
CA GLU A 122 18.22 -1.13 1.14
C GLU A 122 17.10 -1.58 2.10
N GLU A 123 16.69 -2.84 1.99
CA GLU A 123 15.54 -3.43 2.70
C GLU A 123 15.78 -3.63 4.21
N ASP A 124 16.97 -3.24 4.69
CA ASP A 124 17.44 -3.40 6.08
C ASP A 124 17.05 -2.22 7.00
N GLU A 125 16.18 -1.31 6.53
CA GLU A 125 15.64 -0.23 7.36
C GLU A 125 14.42 -0.63 8.21
N TRP A 126 14.09 -1.91 8.32
CA TRP A 126 13.02 -2.34 9.23
C TRP A 126 13.56 -2.51 10.67
N ILE A 127 12.91 -1.87 11.65
CA ILE A 127 13.21 -2.13 13.08
C ILE A 127 12.61 -3.49 13.45
N THR A 128 13.46 -4.51 13.55
CA THR A 128 13.12 -5.80 14.16
C THR A 128 13.42 -5.76 15.67
N ALA A 129 12.89 -6.71 16.45
CA ALA A 129 13.16 -6.79 17.89
C ALA A 129 14.67 -6.91 18.21
N ASP A 130 15.44 -7.41 17.25
CA ASP A 130 16.89 -7.61 17.37
C ASP A 130 17.71 -6.37 16.96
N ASN A 131 17.09 -5.37 16.31
CA ASN A 131 17.73 -4.14 15.82
C ASN A 131 17.13 -2.86 16.46
N PHE A 132 16.34 -2.99 17.52
CA PHE A 132 15.64 -1.88 18.16
C PHE A 132 16.59 -0.93 18.91
N ASP A 133 17.50 -1.48 19.73
CA ASP A 133 18.38 -0.69 20.60
C ASP A 133 19.45 0.10 19.82
N GLU A 134 20.04 -0.52 18.80
CA GLU A 134 21.10 0.10 17.99
C GLU A 134 20.57 1.27 17.14
N LYS A 135 19.31 1.17 16.68
CA LYS A 135 18.67 2.24 15.90
C LYS A 135 18.26 3.45 16.74
N LEU A 136 18.07 3.30 18.05
CA LEU A 136 17.79 4.42 18.95
C LEU A 136 19.03 5.29 19.17
N GLU A 137 20.22 4.70 19.22
CA GLU A 137 21.48 5.43 19.40
C GLU A 137 21.90 6.20 18.13
N THR A 138 21.58 5.66 16.95
CA THR A 138 21.93 6.31 15.68
C THR A 138 20.91 7.34 15.20
N GLY A 139 19.63 7.23 15.62
CA GLY A 139 18.51 8.01 15.08
C GLY A 139 18.19 9.31 15.80
N LEU A 140 18.66 9.50 17.03
CA LEU A 140 18.47 10.74 17.78
C LEU A 140 19.85 11.30 18.09
N GLY A 141 20.26 12.35 17.37
CA GLY A 141 21.52 13.08 17.57
C GLY A 141 21.63 13.76 18.94
N LEU A 142 21.61 12.98 20.02
CA LEU A 142 21.78 13.38 21.42
C LEU A 142 23.19 13.03 21.93
N GLY A 143 24.16 12.93 21.03
CA GLY A 143 25.59 12.83 21.35
C GLY A 143 26.21 14.15 21.82
N ALA A 144 25.50 14.95 22.64
CA ALA A 144 26.05 16.19 23.21
C ALA A 144 25.32 16.64 24.48
N LEU A 145 25.37 15.87 25.57
CA LEU A 145 25.41 16.50 26.89
C LEU A 145 26.28 15.65 27.83
N ARG A 146 27.55 16.04 27.92
CA ARG A 146 28.47 15.63 28.97
C ARG A 146 28.34 16.67 30.08
N VAL A 147 27.68 16.32 31.19
CA VAL A 147 27.89 16.91 32.53
C VAL A 147 27.73 15.81 33.55
#